data_AF-A0A1C6C4D4-F1
#
_entry.id   AF-A0A1C6C4D4-F1
#
_cell.length_a   1.000
_cell.length_b   1.000
_cell.length_c   1.000
_cell.angle_alpha   90.00
_cell.angle_beta   90.00
_cell.angle_gamma   90.00
#
_symmetry.space_group_name_H-M   'P 1'
#
loop_
_entity.id
_entity.type
_entity.pdbx_description
1 polymer ?
#
loop_
_entity_poly.entity_id
_entity_poly.type
_entity_poly.pdbx_seq_one_letter_code
_entity_poly.pdbx_strand_id
1 'polypeptide(L)' 'MRERESMRELNGYYYCLSYSEDHHELYSAAEFSHKEMLRIAYDSGARLYLVKYRNSVKQGKKKRIPIKL' A
#
# COMPACT_ATOMS: atom_id res chain seq x y z
N MET A 1 -20.09 -15.17 0.92
CA MET A 1 -19.35 -14.92 2.18
C MET A 1 -17.90 -15.31 1.96
N ARG A 2 -16.97 -14.36 1.94
CA ARG A 2 -15.54 -14.63 2.14
C ARG A 2 -15.10 -13.82 3.34
N GLU A 3 -14.89 -14.59 4.38
CA GLU A 3 -14.16 -14.36 5.62
C GLU A 3 -13.68 -12.95 5.89
N ARG A 4 -14.18 -12.43 7.01
CA ARG A 4 -13.47 -11.50 7.89
C ARG A 4 -12.08 -12.11 8.14
N GLU A 5 -11.10 -11.83 7.28
CA GLU A 5 -9.72 -11.86 7.72
C GLU A 5 -9.69 -10.99 8.98
N SER A 6 -9.29 -11.59 10.10
CA SER A 6 -8.93 -10.80 11.26
C SER A 6 -8.08 -9.66 10.73
N MET A 7 -8.49 -8.41 10.95
CA MET A 7 -7.68 -7.26 10.57
C MET A 7 -6.40 -7.37 11.38
N ARG A 8 -5.44 -8.14 10.86
CA ARG A 8 -4.11 -8.30 11.42
C ARG A 8 -3.62 -6.88 11.58
N GLU A 9 -3.28 -6.52 12.81
CA GLU A 9 -2.88 -5.16 13.10
C GLU A 9 -1.80 -4.73 12.12
N LEU A 10 -2.02 -3.61 11.42
CA LEU A 10 -1.04 -3.15 10.46
C LEU A 10 0.21 -2.74 11.22
N ASN A 11 1.33 -3.40 10.92
CA ASN A 11 2.58 -3.18 11.62
C ASN A 11 3.75 -3.31 10.64
N GLY A 12 4.49 -2.22 10.42
CA GLY A 12 5.58 -2.15 9.45
C GLY A 12 5.27 -1.22 8.28
N TYR A 13 5.93 -1.46 7.15
CA TYR A 13 5.79 -0.67 5.95
C TYR A 13 4.82 -1.33 4.96
N TYR A 14 4.00 -0.49 4.34
CA TYR A 14 3.00 -0.88 3.36
C TYR A 14 3.09 0.02 2.14
N TYR A 15 2.97 -0.59 0.98
CA TYR A 15 2.66 0.11 -0.25
C TYR A 15 1.18 0.45 -0.26
N CYS A 16 0.86 1.70 -0.58
CA CYS A 16 -0.50 2.18 -0.74
C CYS A 16 -0.73 2.53 -2.21
N LEU A 17 -1.58 1.75 -2.88
CA LEU A 17 -2.09 2.04 -4.20
C LEU A 17 -3.33 2.90 -4.06
N SER A 18 -3.30 4.12 -4.59
CA SER A 18 -4.39 5.09 -4.49
C SER A 18 -4.93 5.39 -5.88
N TYR A 19 -6.18 4.99 -6.11
CA TYR A 19 -6.92 5.19 -7.36
C TYR A 19 -7.68 6.52 -7.36
N SER A 20 -8.16 6.92 -6.18
CA SER A 20 -8.79 8.22 -5.93
C SER A 20 -8.46 8.71 -4.51
N GLU A 21 -9.11 9.78 -4.07
CA GLU A 21 -8.96 10.29 -2.69
C GLU A 21 -9.50 9.29 -1.66
N ASP A 22 -10.61 8.62 -1.97
CA ASP A 22 -11.29 7.71 -1.05
C ASP A 22 -10.97 6.23 -1.31
N HIS A 23 -10.48 5.89 -2.51
CA HIS A 23 -10.21 4.50 -2.88
C HIS A 23 -8.71 4.19 -2.88
N HIS A 24 -8.29 3.37 -1.92
CA HIS A 24 -6.92 2.89 -1.81
C HIS A 24 -6.84 1.46 -1.25
N GLU A 25 -5.77 0.77 -1.64
CA GLU A 25 -5.44 -0.58 -1.20
C GLU A 25 -4.04 -0.60 -0.56
N LEU A 26 -3.85 -1.49 0.41
CA LEU A 26 -2.59 -1.63 1.15
C LEU A 26 -1.97 -3.01 0.90
N TYR A 27 -0.68 -3.00 0.58
CA TYR A 27 0.12 -4.20 0.33
C TYR A 27 1.32 -4.19 1.27
N SER A 28 1.51 -5.27 2.02
CA SER A 28 2.65 -5.37 2.94
C SER A 28 3.97 -5.34 2.17
N ALA A 29 4.88 -4.45 2.56
CA ALA A 29 6.22 -4.40 1.97
C ALA A 29 7.09 -5.61 2.37
N ALA A 30 6.63 -6.43 3.32
CA ALA A 30 7.24 -7.71 3.65
C ALA A 30 6.83 -8.83 2.68
N GLU A 31 5.73 -8.65 1.95
CA GLU A 31 5.16 -9.67 1.04
C GLU A 31 5.34 -9.29 -0.43
N PHE A 32 5.34 -7.98 -0.74
CA PHE A 32 5.45 -7.49 -2.11
C PHE A 32 6.76 -6.74 -2.33
N SER A 33 7.44 -7.07 -3.42
CA SER A 33 8.65 -6.35 -3.81
C SER A 33 8.32 -4.97 -4.36
N HIS A 34 9.31 -4.08 -4.32
CA HIS A 34 9.20 -2.74 -4.90
C HIS A 34 8.88 -2.79 -6.40
N LYS A 35 9.53 -3.70 -7.14
CA LYS A 35 9.38 -3.81 -8.59
C LYS A 35 7.97 -4.29 -8.99
N GLU A 36 7.44 -5.27 -8.27
CA GLU A 36 6.06 -5.73 -8.46
C GLU A 36 5.06 -4.60 -8.23
N MET A 37 5.23 -3.85 -7.14
CA MET A 37 4.32 -2.73 -6.83
C MET A 37 4.40 -1.58 -7.84
N LEU A 38 5.59 -1.27 -8.36
CA LEU A 38 5.73 -0.31 -9.46
C LEU A 38 4.97 -0.78 -10.71
N ARG A 39 5.05 -2.06 -11.04
CA ARG A 39 4.38 -2.63 -12.20
C ARG A 39 2.86 -2.60 -12.03
N ILE A 40 2.35 -3.05 -10.88
CA ILE A 40 0.92 -3.01 -10.55
C ILE A 40 0.40 -1.57 -10.58
N ALA A 41 1.14 -0.62 -10.00
CA ALA A 41 0.75 0.79 -10.01
C ALA A 41 0.68 1.36 -11.44
N TYR A 42 1.65 1.03 -12.29
CA TYR A 42 1.65 1.45 -13.68
C TYR A 42 0.49 0.86 -14.47
N ASP A 43 0.32 -0.46 -14.42
CA ASP A 43 -0.69 -1.18 -15.20
C ASP A 43 -2.12 -0.77 -14.78
N SER A 44 -2.31 -0.39 -13.52
CA SER A 44 -3.62 0.05 -12.99
C SER A 44 -3.85 1.57 -13.02
N GLY A 45 -2.84 2.36 -13.41
CA GLY A 45 -2.91 3.84 -13.39
C GLY A 45 -2.96 4.45 -11.99
N ALA A 46 -2.72 3.66 -10.93
CA ALA A 46 -2.78 4.11 -9.54
C ALA A 46 -1.55 4.93 -9.14
N ARG A 47 -1.72 5.81 -8.15
CA ARG A 47 -0.59 6.47 -7.49
C ARG A 47 -0.02 5.55 -6.42
N LEU A 48 1.30 5.34 -6.46
CA LEU A 48 1.99 4.53 -5.46
C LEU A 48 2.57 5.39 -4.33
N TYR A 49 2.32 4.97 -3.09
CA TYR A 49 2.90 5.57 -1.89
C TYR A 49 3.50 4.49 -0.98
N LEU A 50 4.45 4.89 -0.13
CA LEU A 50 4.92 4.10 1.01
C LEU A 50 4.39 4.72 2.30
N VAL A 51 3.82 3.89 3.16
CA VAL A 51 3.23 4.30 4.44
C VAL A 51 3.74 3.36 5.54
N LYS A 52 4.00 3.89 6.73
CA LYS A 52 4.34 3.09 7.90
C LYS A 52 3.13 3.01 8.83
N TYR A 53 2.87 1.82 9.37
CA TYR A 53 1.88 1.59 10.40
C TYR A 53 2.53 0.99 11.65
N ARG A 54 1.96 1.28 12.82
CA ARG A 54 2.26 0.63 14.09
C ARG A 54 0.94 0.46 14.83
N ASN A 55 0.59 -0.78 15.18
CA ASN A 55 -0.68 -1.12 15.83
C ASN A 55 -1.87 -0.51 15.09
N SER A 56 -1.92 -0.65 13.76
CA SER A 56 -2.94 -0.08 12.88
C SER A 56 -3.02 1.45 12.80
N VAL A 57 -2.15 2.18 13.53
CA VAL A 57 -2.06 3.63 13.45
C VAL A 57 -1.01 4.02 12.41
N LYS A 58 -1.41 4.83 11.43
CA LYS A 58 -0.50 5.42 10.44
C LYS A 58 0.53 6.31 11.13
N GLN A 59 1.80 6.06 10.83
CA GLN A 59 2.93 6.79 11.37
C GLN A 59 3.40 7.83 10.35
N GLY A 60 3.19 9.11 10.65
CA GLY A 60 3.63 10.21 9.81
C GLY A 60 2.91 10.34 8.47
N LYS A 61 3.56 10.99 7.49
CA LYS A 61 3.00 11.24 6.16
C LYS A 61 3.32 10.11 5.19
N LYS A 62 2.40 9.85 4.25
CA LYS A 62 2.65 8.96 3.11
C LYS A 62 3.74 9.56 2.21
N LYS A 63 4.67 8.73 1.74
CA LYS A 63 5.74 9.14 0.82
C LYS A 63 5.37 8.70 -0.59
N ARG A 64 5.26 9.61 -1.54
CA ARG A 64 4.96 9.25 -2.94
C ARG A 64 6.18 8.56 -3.56
N ILE A 65 5.94 7.42 -4.21
CA ILE A 65 6.94 6.73 -5.01
C ILE A 65 6.67 7.09 -6.48
N PRO A 66 7.62 7.72 -7.19
CA PRO A 66 7.49 7.94 -8.62
C PRO A 66 7.47 6.60 -9.35
N ILE A 67 6.49 6.43 -10.25
CA ILE A 67 6.44 5.24 -11.11
C ILE A 67 7.37 5.50 -12.29
N LYS A 68 8.52 4.82 -12.29
CA LYS A 68 9.50 4.80 -13.37
C LYS A 68 9.77 3.34 -13.68
N LEU A 69 9.21 2.85 -14.77
CA LEU A 69 9.47 1.49 -15.28
C LEU A 69 10.58 1.50 -16.33
#